data_AF-H2ZUB6-F1
#
_entry.id   AF-H2ZUB6-F1
#
_cell.length_a   1.000
_cell.length_b   1.000
_cell.length_c   1.000
_cell.angle_alpha   90.00
_cell.angle_beta   90.00
_cell.angle_gamma   90.00
#
_symmetry.space_group_name_H-M   'P 1'
#
loop_
_entity.id
_entity.type
_entity.pdbx_description
1 polymer ?
#
loop_
_entity_poly.entity_id
_entity_poly.type
_entity_poly.pdbx_seq_one_letter_code
_entity_poly.pdbx_strand_id
1 'polypeptide(L)'
;LLNLVWFPKTRKADQSRAGFTDLEELCLATSIESFVSDDVILRILRSSTRLRTLDLRGCFRVSSTLLKQLPCEDLEHLYLGLYCESFNYNLLCDELKSEPITMKWGSTLRDLDITGRRCPQEDLERSMKRLVGSGRNQTLHSLSVACTKISQDTVCAILMGCPILRHLNLTSCRSLPRGWKKVHRGENEIQKLRNQIQDN
;
A
#
# COMPACT_ATOMS: atom_id res chain seq x y z
N LEU A 1 -9.44 -18.73 -5.45
CA LEU A 1 -9.78 -17.69 -4.45
C LEU A 1 -11.01 -18.13 -3.70
N LEU A 2 -10.90 -18.38 -2.40
CA LEU A 2 -12.03 -18.69 -1.54
C LEU A 2 -12.63 -17.36 -1.07
N ASN A 3 -13.83 -17.02 -1.52
CA ASN A 3 -14.57 -15.87 -1.02
C ASN A 3 -15.10 -16.19 0.38
N LEU A 4 -14.27 -15.97 1.41
CA LEU A 4 -14.68 -16.12 2.79
C LEU A 4 -15.47 -14.87 3.21
N VAL A 5 -16.78 -15.02 3.40
CA VAL A 5 -17.60 -13.98 4.03
C VAL A 5 -17.39 -14.06 5.54
N TRP A 6 -16.68 -13.08 6.09
CA TRP A 6 -16.42 -12.99 7.54
C TRP A 6 -17.61 -12.38 8.27
N PHE A 7 -18.27 -13.17 9.11
CA PHE A 7 -19.25 -12.69 10.08
C PHE A 7 -18.63 -12.67 11.48
N PRO A 8 -18.53 -11.52 12.16
CA PRO A 8 -17.99 -11.47 13.51
C PRO A 8 -18.92 -12.23 14.48
N LYS A 9 -18.44 -13.35 15.03
CA LYS A 9 -19.08 -13.97 16.21
C LYS A 9 -18.64 -13.24 17.46
N THR A 10 -19.59 -12.77 18.26
CA THR A 10 -19.39 -12.14 19.58
C THR A 10 -18.99 -13.19 20.64
N ARG A 11 -17.86 -13.86 20.45
CA ARG A 11 -17.19 -14.58 21.55
C ARG A 11 -16.12 -13.68 22.13
N LYS A 12 -16.12 -13.50 23.47
CA LYS A 12 -15.00 -12.89 24.19
C LYS A 12 -13.72 -13.62 23.76
N ALA A 13 -12.76 -12.88 23.21
CA ALA A 13 -11.51 -13.46 22.80
C ALA A 13 -10.82 -14.06 24.03
N ASP A 14 -10.51 -15.36 23.96
CA ASP A 14 -9.64 -15.97 24.94
C ASP A 14 -8.25 -15.34 24.77
N GLN A 15 -7.88 -14.48 25.72
CA GLN A 15 -6.60 -13.75 25.69
C GLN A 15 -5.41 -14.71 25.83
N SER A 16 -5.63 -15.96 26.23
CA SER A 16 -4.59 -16.97 26.47
C SER A 16 -3.93 -17.56 25.22
N ARG A 17 -4.48 -17.35 24.02
CA ARG A 17 -3.93 -17.96 22.79
C ARG A 17 -2.70 -17.19 22.28
N ALA A 18 -1.63 -17.89 21.91
CA ALA A 18 -0.34 -17.30 21.51
C ALA A 18 -0.32 -16.47 20.19
N GLY A 19 -1.46 -16.20 19.55
CA GLY A 19 -1.49 -15.58 18.22
C GLY A 19 -0.85 -16.48 17.15
N PHE A 20 -0.44 -15.90 16.02
CA PHE A 20 0.27 -16.61 14.95
C PHE A 20 1.70 -16.05 14.80
N THR A 21 2.64 -16.58 15.59
CA THR A 21 4.04 -16.09 15.68
C THR A 21 4.87 -16.34 14.42
N ASP A 22 4.59 -17.45 13.74
CA ASP A 22 5.31 -17.85 12.52
C ASP A 22 4.60 -17.44 11.23
N LEU A 23 3.57 -16.59 11.31
CA LEU A 23 2.85 -16.12 10.14
C LEU A 23 3.72 -15.17 9.33
N GLU A 24 4.09 -15.59 8.13
CA GLU A 24 4.86 -14.77 7.17
C GLU A 24 3.96 -14.09 6.15
N GLU A 25 2.79 -14.67 5.83
CA GLU A 25 1.89 -14.14 4.82
C GLU A 25 0.43 -14.18 5.29
N LEU A 26 -0.27 -13.05 5.12
CA LEU A 26 -1.71 -12.96 5.31
C LEU A 26 -2.35 -12.28 4.10
N CYS A 27 -3.32 -12.96 3.49
CA CYS A 27 -4.18 -12.40 2.46
C CYS A 27 -5.64 -12.46 2.92
N LEU A 28 -6.28 -11.30 3.01
CA LEU A 28 -7.72 -11.12 3.26
C LEU A 28 -8.36 -10.28 2.15
N ALA A 29 -7.77 -10.28 0.96
CA ALA A 29 -8.29 -9.54 -0.18
C ALA A 29 -9.73 -9.95 -0.49
N THR A 30 -10.60 -8.96 -0.70
CA THR A 30 -12.03 -9.12 -1.00
C THR A 30 -12.41 -8.23 -2.18
N SER A 31 -13.57 -8.46 -2.80
CA SER A 31 -13.98 -7.83 -4.06
C SER A 31 -15.18 -6.88 -3.96
N ILE A 32 -16.12 -7.10 -3.03
CA ILE A 32 -17.41 -6.38 -3.05
C ILE A 32 -17.83 -5.93 -1.65
N GLU A 33 -17.59 -6.72 -0.61
CA GLU A 33 -17.91 -6.35 0.77
C GLU A 33 -16.80 -6.80 1.72
N SER A 34 -16.33 -5.87 2.56
CA SER A 34 -15.35 -6.14 3.61
C SER A 34 -15.91 -5.81 4.97
N PHE A 35 -16.05 -6.82 5.81
CA PHE A 35 -16.20 -6.66 7.26
C PHE A 35 -14.84 -6.74 7.99
N VAL A 36 -13.73 -6.86 7.24
CA VAL A 36 -12.38 -6.84 7.78
C VAL A 36 -12.06 -5.40 8.19
N SER A 37 -12.08 -5.16 9.49
CA SER A 37 -11.68 -3.91 10.14
C SER A 37 -10.31 -4.03 10.81
N ASP A 38 -9.79 -2.90 11.29
CA ASP A 38 -8.58 -2.84 12.11
C ASP A 38 -8.61 -3.85 13.27
N ASP A 39 -9.71 -3.94 14.03
CA ASP A 39 -9.85 -4.88 15.16
C ASP A 39 -9.71 -6.35 14.74
N VAL A 40 -10.28 -6.71 13.59
CA VAL A 40 -10.18 -8.08 13.05
C VAL A 40 -8.73 -8.40 12.75
N ILE A 41 -8.04 -7.48 12.07
CA ILE A 41 -6.66 -7.70 11.65
C ILE A 41 -5.73 -7.71 12.86
N LEU A 42 -5.89 -6.79 13.81
CA LEU A 42 -5.10 -6.75 15.04
C LEU A 42 -5.23 -8.02 15.86
N ARG A 43 -6.44 -8.61 15.92
CA ARG A 43 -6.64 -9.90 16.61
C ARG A 43 -5.88 -11.05 15.96
N ILE A 44 -5.80 -11.06 14.63
CA ILE A 44 -5.06 -12.07 13.87
C ILE A 44 -3.56 -11.83 14.03
N LEU A 45 -3.11 -10.60 13.76
CA LEU A 45 -1.69 -10.25 13.63
C LEU A 45 -1.01 -9.87 14.94
N ARG A 46 -1.69 -9.91 16.10
CA ARG A 46 -1.16 -9.44 17.41
C ARG A 46 0.21 -9.98 17.82
N SER A 47 0.61 -11.13 17.28
CA SER A 47 1.90 -11.78 17.60
C SER A 47 2.73 -12.09 16.34
N SER A 48 2.31 -11.61 15.17
CA SER A 48 2.90 -11.94 13.87
C SER A 48 4.07 -11.02 13.53
N THR A 49 5.14 -11.08 14.33
CA THR A 49 6.35 -10.28 14.13
C THR A 49 7.13 -10.67 12.86
N ARG A 50 6.94 -11.90 12.37
CA ARG A 50 7.59 -12.44 11.16
C ARG A 50 6.88 -12.11 9.84
N LEU A 51 5.76 -11.38 9.87
CA LEU A 51 4.96 -11.09 8.68
C LEU A 51 5.77 -10.31 7.62
N ARG A 52 5.83 -10.86 6.41
CA ARG A 52 6.47 -10.29 5.21
C ARG A 52 5.46 -9.82 4.18
N THR A 53 4.31 -10.49 4.08
CA THR A 53 3.27 -10.17 3.09
C THR A 53 1.94 -9.90 3.77
N LEU A 54 1.36 -8.73 3.50
CA LEU A 54 0.03 -8.34 3.94
C LEU A 54 -0.80 -7.84 2.77
N ASP A 55 -1.78 -8.64 2.36
CA ASP A 55 -2.73 -8.31 1.29
C ASP A 55 -4.13 -8.09 1.84
N LEU A 56 -4.55 -6.83 1.84
CA LEU A 56 -5.84 -6.34 2.33
C LEU A 56 -6.58 -5.58 1.21
N ARG A 57 -6.36 -5.95 -0.06
CA ARG A 57 -7.06 -5.31 -1.18
C ARG A 57 -8.58 -5.44 -1.01
N GLY A 58 -9.30 -4.35 -1.25
CA GLY A 58 -10.75 -4.26 -1.03
C GLY A 58 -11.18 -4.09 0.43
N CYS A 59 -10.28 -4.15 1.41
CA CYS A 59 -10.60 -3.88 2.82
C CYS A 59 -10.69 -2.37 3.10
N PHE A 60 -11.81 -1.75 2.71
CA PHE A 60 -12.02 -0.30 2.84
C PHE A 60 -12.11 0.22 4.28
N ARG A 61 -12.33 -0.65 5.28
CA ARG A 61 -12.39 -0.29 6.72
C ARG A 61 -11.02 -0.27 7.41
N VAL A 62 -9.95 -0.53 6.66
CA VAL A 62 -8.59 -0.48 7.19
C VAL A 62 -8.12 0.96 7.30
N SER A 63 -7.64 1.38 8.47
CA SER A 63 -7.18 2.75 8.73
C SER A 63 -5.67 2.84 8.96
N SER A 64 -5.16 4.07 9.05
CA SER A 64 -3.75 4.29 9.43
C SER A 64 -3.42 3.91 10.87
N THR A 65 -4.44 3.74 11.73
CA THR A 65 -4.27 3.29 13.12
C THR A 65 -3.78 1.86 13.18
N LEU A 66 -4.36 0.95 12.37
CA LEU A 66 -3.86 -0.41 12.21
C LEU A 66 -2.37 -0.44 11.90
N LEU A 67 -1.94 0.31 10.89
CA LEU A 67 -0.55 0.27 10.40
C LEU A 67 0.47 0.58 11.50
N LYS A 68 0.12 1.49 12.41
CA LYS A 68 0.97 1.85 13.56
C LYS A 68 1.05 0.75 14.62
N GLN A 69 0.02 -0.08 14.72
CA GLN A 69 -0.13 -1.10 15.76
C GLN A 69 0.32 -2.50 15.33
N LEU A 70 0.55 -2.73 14.03
CA LEU A 70 1.06 -4.00 13.54
C LEU A 70 2.45 -4.29 14.15
N PRO A 71 2.74 -5.51 14.62
CA PRO A 71 3.99 -5.82 15.31
C PRO A 71 5.16 -6.17 14.36
N CYS A 72 4.92 -6.30 13.06
CA CYS A 72 5.96 -6.57 12.08
C CYS A 72 6.74 -5.29 11.75
N GLU A 73 8.07 -5.37 11.77
CA GLU A 73 8.99 -4.26 11.42
C GLU A 73 9.56 -4.38 10.01
N ASP A 74 9.21 -5.46 9.32
CA ASP A 74 10.08 -6.07 8.32
C ASP A 74 9.29 -6.50 7.07
N LEU A 75 8.16 -5.80 6.86
CA LEU A 75 7.17 -6.10 5.84
C LEU A 75 7.72 -5.78 4.43
N GLU A 76 7.64 -6.74 3.52
CA GLU A 76 8.16 -6.62 2.15
C GLU A 76 7.04 -6.29 1.15
N HIS A 77 5.83 -6.81 1.37
CA HIS A 77 4.72 -6.67 0.44
C HIS A 77 3.49 -6.16 1.16
N LEU A 78 3.03 -4.96 0.80
CA LEU A 78 1.83 -4.34 1.36
C LEU A 78 0.85 -3.95 0.26
N TYR A 79 -0.29 -4.64 0.24
CA TYR A 79 -1.36 -4.37 -0.73
C TYR A 79 -2.62 -3.89 -0.03
N LEU A 80 -2.93 -2.61 -0.19
CA LEU A 80 -4.09 -1.91 0.38
C LEU A 80 -5.04 -1.39 -0.71
N GLY A 81 -4.80 -1.75 -1.98
CA GLY A 81 -5.56 -1.25 -3.12
C GLY A 81 -7.07 -1.45 -2.99
N LEU A 82 -7.84 -0.42 -3.34
CA LEU A 82 -9.29 -0.45 -3.47
C LEU A 82 -9.67 -0.40 -4.95
N TYR A 83 -10.78 -1.05 -5.30
CA TYR A 83 -11.28 -1.04 -6.67
C TYR A 83 -11.85 0.34 -7.00
N CYS A 84 -11.36 0.94 -8.08
CA CYS A 84 -11.63 2.34 -8.41
C CYS A 84 -13.13 2.61 -8.76
N GLU A 85 -13.91 1.56 -9.05
CA GLU A 85 -15.35 1.62 -9.35
C GLU A 85 -16.25 1.64 -8.09
N SER A 86 -15.66 1.39 -6.91
CA SER A 86 -16.34 1.35 -5.61
C SER A 86 -16.66 2.76 -5.08
N PHE A 87 -17.18 3.67 -5.91
CA PHE A 87 -17.44 5.09 -5.59
C PHE A 87 -18.26 5.28 -4.31
N ASN A 88 -19.19 4.38 -4.00
CA ASN A 88 -19.98 4.43 -2.77
C ASN A 88 -19.15 4.15 -1.50
N TYR A 89 -18.11 3.34 -1.59
CA TYR A 89 -17.24 3.00 -0.45
C TYR A 89 -16.20 4.09 -0.17
N ASN A 90 -15.89 4.97 -1.14
CA ASN A 90 -14.99 6.11 -0.93
C ASN A 90 -15.55 7.12 0.10
N LEU A 91 -16.87 7.18 0.28
CA LEU A 91 -17.48 7.99 1.33
C LEU A 91 -17.38 7.34 2.71
N LEU A 92 -17.26 6.02 2.77
CA LEU A 92 -17.17 5.22 4.01
C LEU A 92 -15.73 4.90 4.42
N CYS A 93 -14.76 5.14 3.54
CA CYS A 93 -13.35 4.88 3.79
C CYS A 93 -12.73 6.10 4.49
N ASP A 94 -12.14 5.84 5.66
CA ASP A 94 -11.30 6.82 6.34
C ASP A 94 -10.08 7.19 5.49
N GLU A 95 -9.56 8.39 5.73
CA GLU A 95 -8.31 8.80 5.14
C GLU A 95 -7.17 7.87 5.57
N LEU A 96 -6.40 7.39 4.59
CA LEU A 96 -5.21 6.62 4.83
C LEU A 96 -4.00 7.55 4.83
N LYS A 97 -3.43 7.80 6.01
CA LYS A 97 -2.09 8.37 6.11
C LYS A 97 -1.07 7.32 5.68
N SER A 98 -0.25 7.66 4.70
CA SER A 98 0.84 6.86 4.15
C SER A 98 2.11 6.95 5.01
N GLU A 99 2.20 7.95 5.90
CA GLU A 99 3.37 8.15 6.75
C GLU A 99 3.79 6.88 7.53
N PRO A 100 2.88 6.16 8.24
CA PRO A 100 3.25 4.98 9.01
C PRO A 100 3.91 3.89 8.15
N ILE A 101 3.48 3.73 6.90
CA ILE A 101 4.05 2.77 5.94
C ILE A 101 5.53 3.06 5.75
N THR A 102 5.86 4.31 5.46
CA THR A 102 7.22 4.73 5.14
C THR A 102 8.12 4.88 6.37
N MET A 103 7.52 5.14 7.55
CA MET A 103 8.23 5.19 8.82
C MET A 103 8.62 3.79 9.31
N LYS A 104 7.73 2.80 9.18
CA LYS A 104 8.00 1.43 9.64
C LYS A 104 8.77 0.61 8.62
N TRP A 105 8.35 0.64 7.36
CA TRP A 105 8.79 -0.34 6.35
C TRP A 105 9.46 0.29 5.14
N GLY A 106 9.83 1.57 5.22
CA GLY A 106 10.44 2.28 4.08
C GLY A 106 11.73 1.61 3.56
N SER A 107 12.48 0.94 4.44
CA SER A 107 13.73 0.24 4.13
C SER A 107 13.56 -1.24 3.76
N THR A 108 12.36 -1.80 3.88
CA THR A 108 12.10 -3.24 3.68
C THR A 108 11.09 -3.49 2.55
N LEU A 109 10.19 -2.53 2.29
CA LEU A 109 9.17 -2.65 1.25
C LEU A 109 9.78 -2.88 -0.13
N ARG A 110 9.27 -3.94 -0.77
CA ARG A 110 9.49 -4.32 -2.16
C ARG A 110 8.30 -3.97 -3.01
N ASP A 111 7.10 -4.24 -2.53
CA ASP A 111 5.85 -3.92 -3.22
C ASP A 111 4.91 -3.09 -2.34
N LEU A 112 4.45 -1.97 -2.87
CA LEU A 112 3.45 -1.12 -2.24
C LEU A 112 2.30 -0.83 -3.20
N ASP A 113 1.09 -1.22 -2.81
CA ASP A 113 -0.15 -0.85 -3.51
C ASP A 113 -1.09 -0.09 -2.58
N ILE A 114 -1.32 1.19 -2.90
CA ILE A 114 -2.30 2.06 -2.23
C ILE A 114 -3.33 2.59 -3.24
N THR A 115 -3.57 1.85 -4.32
CA THR A 115 -4.52 2.22 -5.38
C THR A 115 -5.87 2.59 -4.80
N GLY A 116 -6.46 3.69 -5.26
CA GLY A 116 -7.81 4.10 -4.87
C GLY A 116 -7.97 4.49 -3.39
N ARG A 117 -6.92 4.46 -2.58
CA ARG A 117 -6.96 4.93 -1.19
C ARG A 117 -7.13 6.45 -1.15
N ARG A 118 -7.92 6.92 -0.19
CA ARG A 118 -8.03 8.35 0.13
C ARG A 118 -6.82 8.78 0.95
N CYS A 119 -5.73 9.10 0.27
CA CYS A 119 -4.54 9.68 0.88
C CYS A 119 -4.53 11.20 0.67
N PRO A 120 -4.43 12.02 1.74
CA PRO A 120 -4.16 13.45 1.60
C PRO A 120 -2.89 13.66 0.76
N GLN A 121 -2.95 14.56 -0.23
CA GLN A 121 -1.86 14.71 -1.19
C GLN A 121 -0.52 15.04 -0.50
N GLU A 122 -0.53 15.99 0.44
CA GLU A 122 0.67 16.39 1.18
C GLU A 122 1.30 15.23 1.97
N ASP A 123 0.46 14.41 2.62
CA ASP A 123 0.92 13.23 3.35
C ASP A 123 1.50 12.17 2.40
N LEU A 124 0.84 11.92 1.27
CA LEU A 124 1.32 11.01 0.23
C LEU A 124 2.69 11.45 -0.30
N GLU A 125 2.83 12.72 -0.67
CA GLU A 125 4.07 13.27 -1.21
C GLU A 125 5.21 13.23 -0.19
N ARG A 126 4.95 13.62 1.06
CA ARG A 126 5.94 13.53 2.15
C ARG A 126 6.38 12.09 2.39
N SER A 127 5.42 11.15 2.37
CA SER A 127 5.69 9.73 2.56
C SER A 127 6.54 9.18 1.42
N MET A 128 6.19 9.46 0.17
CA MET A 128 6.97 9.00 -0.99
C MET A 128 8.39 9.60 -1.02
N LYS A 129 8.56 10.87 -0.63
CA LYS A 129 9.90 11.46 -0.43
C LYS A 129 10.69 10.74 0.65
N ARG A 130 10.05 10.36 1.76
CA ARG A 130 10.70 9.56 2.82
C ARG A 130 11.05 8.16 2.34
N LEU A 131 10.17 7.51 1.57
CA LEU A 131 10.40 6.19 0.97
C LEU A 131 11.64 6.20 0.08
N VAL A 132 11.81 7.25 -0.73
CA VAL A 132 13.03 7.47 -1.54
C VAL A 132 14.27 7.68 -0.66
N GLY A 133 14.11 8.30 0.51
CA GLY A 133 15.19 8.60 1.46
C GLY A 133 16.21 9.58 0.88
N SER A 134 17.48 9.43 1.23
CA SER A 134 18.59 10.22 0.67
C SER A 134 18.96 9.83 -0.78
N GLY A 135 18.03 9.22 -1.53
CA GLY A 135 18.14 9.03 -2.97
C GLY A 135 18.59 7.63 -3.44
N ARG A 136 18.50 6.59 -2.60
CA ARG A 136 18.85 5.21 -3.00
C ARG A 136 18.01 4.16 -2.27
N ASN A 137 16.69 4.18 -2.45
CA ASN A 137 15.87 3.05 -2.03
C ASN A 137 16.20 1.82 -2.89
N GLN A 138 16.88 0.83 -2.31
CA GLN A 138 17.33 -0.40 -2.98
C GLN A 138 16.40 -1.59 -2.74
N THR A 139 15.18 -1.36 -2.27
CA THR A 139 14.23 -2.44 -1.97
C THR A 139 12.98 -2.36 -2.82
N LEU A 140 12.51 -1.17 -3.19
CA LEU A 140 11.24 -0.99 -3.87
C LEU A 140 11.30 -1.43 -5.35
N HIS A 141 10.59 -2.52 -5.66
CA HIS A 141 10.44 -3.08 -7.00
C HIS A 141 9.12 -2.68 -7.66
N SER A 142 8.05 -2.52 -6.88
CA SER A 142 6.71 -2.22 -7.39
C SER A 142 6.01 -1.14 -6.57
N LEU A 143 5.44 -0.16 -7.27
CA LEU A 143 4.61 0.87 -6.68
C LEU A 143 3.30 1.04 -7.46
N SER A 144 2.17 1.00 -6.77
CA SER A 144 0.87 1.35 -7.33
C SER A 144 0.24 2.46 -6.51
N VAL A 145 0.10 3.63 -7.16
CA VAL A 145 -0.52 4.84 -6.61
C VAL A 145 -1.67 5.31 -7.50
N ALA A 146 -2.26 4.38 -8.26
CA ALA A 146 -3.35 4.65 -9.16
C ALA A 146 -4.57 5.24 -8.43
N CYS A 147 -5.35 6.06 -9.15
CA CYS A 147 -6.49 6.79 -8.61
C CYS A 147 -6.16 7.73 -7.41
N THR A 148 -4.89 8.14 -7.23
CA THR A 148 -4.48 9.15 -6.21
C THR A 148 -4.24 10.55 -6.81
N LYS A 149 -3.79 11.49 -5.97
CA LYS A 149 -3.41 12.86 -6.35
C LYS A 149 -1.90 13.10 -6.36
N ILE A 150 -1.07 12.05 -6.50
CA ILE A 150 0.39 12.19 -6.54
C ILE A 150 0.83 13.18 -7.63
N SER A 151 1.76 14.08 -7.29
CA SER A 151 2.33 15.07 -8.21
C SER A 151 3.41 14.48 -9.11
N GLN A 152 3.65 15.14 -10.24
CA GLN A 152 4.72 14.78 -11.17
C GLN A 152 6.08 14.84 -10.49
N ASP A 153 6.39 15.88 -9.71
CA ASP A 153 7.65 16.03 -8.97
C ASP A 153 7.93 14.85 -8.05
N THR A 154 6.90 14.35 -7.36
CA THR A 154 7.04 13.19 -6.48
C THR A 154 7.32 11.92 -7.28
N VAL A 155 6.66 11.75 -8.43
CA VAL A 155 6.95 10.62 -9.33
C VAL A 155 8.38 10.72 -9.90
N CYS A 156 8.86 11.91 -10.26
CA CYS A 156 10.25 12.12 -10.67
C CYS A 156 11.23 11.73 -9.56
N ALA A 157 10.97 12.14 -8.31
CA ALA A 157 11.78 11.77 -7.17
C ALA A 157 11.83 10.24 -6.95
N ILE A 158 10.70 9.55 -7.10
CA ILE A 158 10.64 8.08 -7.03
C ILE A 158 11.48 7.44 -8.14
N LEU A 159 11.36 7.90 -9.38
CA LEU A 159 12.06 7.31 -10.53
C LEU A 159 13.58 7.49 -10.45
N MET A 160 14.05 8.60 -9.88
CA MET A 160 15.47 8.84 -9.61
C MET A 160 15.96 8.10 -8.36
N GLY A 161 15.11 8.01 -7.32
CA GLY A 161 15.46 7.49 -6.01
C GLY A 161 15.36 5.98 -5.85
N CYS A 162 14.59 5.31 -6.70
CA CYS A 162 14.35 3.87 -6.67
C CYS A 162 14.91 3.22 -7.97
N PRO A 163 16.23 2.92 -8.03
CA PRO A 163 16.87 2.44 -9.25
C PRO A 163 16.38 1.06 -9.69
N ILE A 164 15.92 0.22 -8.77
CA ILE A 164 15.46 -1.15 -9.06
C ILE A 164 13.95 -1.26 -9.30
N LEU A 165 13.24 -0.13 -9.40
CA LEU A 165 11.80 -0.10 -9.66
C LEU A 165 11.50 -0.70 -11.04
N ARG A 166 10.62 -1.71 -11.07
CA ARG A 166 10.23 -2.43 -12.30
C ARG A 166 8.74 -2.34 -12.59
N HIS A 167 7.93 -1.87 -11.66
CA HIS A 167 6.51 -1.68 -11.84
C HIS A 167 6.06 -0.36 -11.23
N LEU A 168 5.40 0.48 -12.03
CA LEU A 168 4.82 1.74 -11.60
C LEU A 168 3.44 1.92 -12.21
N ASN A 169 2.40 1.92 -11.39
CA ASN A 169 1.04 2.16 -11.84
C ASN A 169 0.57 3.58 -11.49
N LEU A 170 0.41 4.40 -12.53
CA LEU A 170 -0.02 5.80 -12.47
C LEU A 170 -1.41 6.02 -13.08
N THR A 171 -2.16 4.94 -13.33
CA THR A 171 -3.48 5.04 -13.95
C THR A 171 -4.40 5.94 -13.13
N SER A 172 -5.16 6.80 -13.82
CA SER A 172 -6.16 7.68 -13.20
C SER A 172 -5.62 8.64 -12.10
N CYS A 173 -4.31 8.90 -12.04
CA CYS A 173 -3.76 9.95 -11.18
C CYS A 173 -4.16 11.34 -11.72
N ARG A 174 -4.97 12.08 -10.96
CA ARG A 174 -5.60 13.31 -11.48
C ARG A 174 -4.59 14.44 -11.71
N SER A 175 -3.54 14.51 -10.89
CA SER A 175 -2.50 15.55 -10.92
C SER A 175 -1.39 15.31 -11.94
N LEU A 176 -1.45 14.24 -12.74
CA LEU A 176 -0.43 13.91 -13.75
C LEU A 176 -0.85 14.33 -15.17
N PRO A 177 0.10 14.53 -16.10
CA PRO A 177 -0.19 14.70 -17.52
C PRO A 177 -0.72 13.41 -18.15
N ARG A 178 -1.51 13.53 -19.24
CA ARG A 178 -2.19 12.37 -19.89
C ARG A 178 -1.22 11.25 -20.28
N GLY A 179 -0.04 11.57 -20.81
CA GLY A 179 0.93 10.58 -21.29
C GLY A 179 1.51 9.67 -20.19
N TRP A 180 1.41 10.09 -18.93
CA TRP A 180 1.97 9.36 -17.79
C TRP A 180 0.98 8.37 -17.16
N LYS A 181 -0.32 8.55 -17.39
CA LYS A 181 -1.43 7.86 -16.69
C LYS A 181 -1.65 6.43 -17.18
N LYS A 182 -0.63 5.59 -17.06
CA LYS A 182 -0.67 4.19 -17.44
C LYS A 182 0.10 3.33 -16.44
N VAL A 183 0.00 2.03 -16.61
CA VAL A 183 0.90 1.09 -15.95
C VAL A 183 2.18 1.05 -16.77
N HIS A 184 3.32 1.19 -16.10
CA HIS A 184 4.65 0.98 -16.66
C HIS A 184 5.21 -0.32 -16.07
N ARG A 185 5.53 -1.30 -16.92
CA ARG A 185 5.93 -2.66 -16.55
C ARG A 185 7.29 -3.01 -17.14
N GLY A 186 8.16 -3.53 -16.29
CA GLY A 186 9.51 -3.96 -16.63
C GLY A 186 10.48 -2.79 -16.79
N GLU A 187 11.76 -3.14 -16.82
CA GLU A 187 12.87 -2.17 -16.88
C GLU A 187 12.74 -1.24 -18.10
N ASN A 188 12.34 -1.77 -19.25
CA ASN A 188 12.26 -1.00 -20.50
C ASN A 188 11.25 0.15 -20.42
N GLU A 189 10.08 -0.06 -19.82
CA GLU A 189 9.07 1.00 -19.71
C GLU A 189 9.43 2.02 -18.62
N ILE A 190 9.99 1.55 -17.50
CA ILE A 190 10.50 2.43 -16.44
C ILE A 190 11.64 3.30 -16.96
N GLN A 191 12.59 2.73 -17.72
CA GLN A 191 13.71 3.47 -18.28
C GLN A 191 13.26 4.49 -19.33
N LYS A 192 12.27 4.16 -20.17
CA LYS A 192 11.65 5.13 -21.08
C LYS A 192 11.05 6.31 -20.31
N LEU A 193 10.39 6.04 -19.18
CA LEU A 193 9.82 7.09 -18.33
C LEU A 193 10.92 7.94 -17.65
N ARG A 194 12.03 7.33 -17.20
CA ARG A 194 13.20 8.06 -16.68
C ARG A 194 13.81 9.00 -17.71
N ASN A 195 13.98 8.54 -18.95
CA ASN A 195 14.53 9.37 -20.02
C ASN A 195 13.63 10.57 -20.32
N GLN A 196 12.30 10.38 -20.32
CA GLN A 196 11.33 11.49 -20.49
C GLN A 196 11.46 12.61 -19.43
N ILE A 197 12.05 12.32 -18.28
CA ILE A 197 12.27 13.31 -17.21
C ILE A 197 13.58 14.07 -17.41
N GLN A 198 14.55 13.46 -18.08
CA GLN A 198 15.85 14.08 -18.35
C GLN A 198 15.80 15.04 -19.56
N ASP A 199 14.84 14.84 -20.46
CA ASP A 199 14.65 15.63 -21.67
C ASP A 199 13.72 16.86 -21.46
N ASN A 200 13.19 17.07 -20.25
CA ASN A 200 12.34 18.21 -19.86
C ASN A 200 13.02 19.07 -18.81
#